data_AF-A0A2D8JK02-F1
#
_entry.id   AF-A0A2D8JK02-F1
#
_cell.length_a   1.000
_cell.length_b   1.000
_cell.length_c   1.000
_cell.angle_alpha   90.00
_cell.angle_beta   90.00
_cell.angle_gamma   90.00
#
_symmetry.space_group_name_H-M   'P 1'
#
loop_
_entity.id
_entity.type
_entity.pdbx_description
1 polymer ?
#
loop_
_entity_poly.entity_id
_entity_poly.type
_entity_poly.pdbx_seq_one_letter_code
_entity_poly.pdbx_strand_id
1 'polypeptide(L)' 'MKKAMANITTWLNDLTDLLKALIVFGILSGIIWNDVFGVIAGIGVLMNNIGDGGLAGLVALVLVVTWWKKK' A
#
# COMPACT_ATOMS: atom_id res chain seq x y z
N MET A 1 28.47 11.42 1.86
CA MET A 1 27.30 10.93 2.63
C MET A 1 25.96 11.22 1.95
N LYS A 2 25.58 12.47 1.67
CA LYS A 2 24.30 12.79 1.00
C LYS A 2 24.05 12.04 -0.31
N LYS A 3 25.08 11.90 -1.17
CA LYS A 3 25.00 11.16 -2.44
C LYS A 3 24.78 9.65 -2.26
N ALA A 4 25.42 9.05 -1.26
CA ALA A 4 25.23 7.63 -0.95
C ALA A 4 23.83 7.34 -0.41
N MET A 5 23.33 8.21 0.48
CA MET A 5 21.96 8.12 0.99
C MET A 5 20.93 8.31 -0.14
N ALA A 6 21.15 9.28 -1.04
CA ALA A 6 20.27 9.50 -2.19
C ALA A 6 20.20 8.27 -3.10
N ASN A 7 21.34 7.63 -3.42
CA ASN A 7 21.34 6.41 -4.22
C ASN A 7 20.57 5.26 -3.56
N ILE A 8 20.71 5.08 -2.24
CA ILE A 8 19.97 4.04 -1.51
C ILE A 8 18.47 4.32 -1.55
N THR A 9 18.06 5.57 -1.34
CA THR A 9 16.65 5.96 -1.42
C THR A 9 16.09 5.74 -2.83
N THR A 10 16.82 6.10 -3.88
CA THR A 10 16.39 5.85 -5.27
C THR A 10 16.22 4.36 -5.53
N TRP A 11 17.22 3.54 -5.17
CA TRP A 11 17.13 2.09 -5.34
C TRP A 11 15.95 1.47 -4.55
N LEU A 12 15.70 1.94 -3.33
CA LEU A 12 14.55 1.50 -2.54
C LEU A 12 13.22 1.91 -3.18
N ASN A 13 13.15 3.11 -3.76
CA ASN A 13 11.96 3.57 -4.46
C ASN A 13 11.71 2.71 -5.71
N ASP A 14 12.73 2.47 -6.53
CA ASP A 14 12.63 1.65 -7.73
C ASP A 14 12.21 0.21 -7.39
N LEU A 15 12.79 -0.36 -6.33
CA LEU A 15 12.39 -1.68 -5.83
C LEU A 15 10.92 -1.68 -5.38
N THR A 16 10.50 -0.64 -4.65
CA THR A 16 9.12 -0.51 -4.19
C THR A 16 8.16 -0.39 -5.37
N ASP A 17 8.53 0.34 -6.41
CA ASP A 17 7.71 0.51 -7.61
C ASP A 17 7.60 -0.79 -8.42
N LEU A 18 8.68 -1.57 -8.49
CA LEU A 18 8.64 -2.92 -9.05
C LEU A 18 7.66 -3.82 -8.26
N LEU A 19 7.75 -3.80 -6.92
CA LEU A 19 6.86 -4.60 -6.07
C LEU A 19 5.39 -4.21 -6.25
N LYS A 20 5.09 -2.90 -6.36
CA LYS A 20 3.73 -2.43 -6.68
C LYS A 20 3.24 -2.97 -8.02
N ALA A 21 4.08 -2.92 -9.07
CA ALA A 21 3.72 -3.44 -10.38
C ALA A 21 3.44 -4.94 -10.33
N LEU A 22 4.21 -5.70 -9.56
CA LEU A 22 4.01 -7.13 -9.34
C LEU A 22 2.69 -7.43 -8.62
N ILE A 23 2.31 -6.61 -7.63
CA ILE A 23 1.01 -6.73 -6.96
C ILE A 23 -0.13 -6.46 -7.96
N VAL A 24 -0.03 -5.40 -8.76
CA VAL A 24 -1.05 -5.09 -9.79
C VAL A 24 -1.17 -6.24 -10.79
N PHE A 25 -0.05 -6.79 -11.25
CA PHE A 25 -0.05 -7.98 -12.12
C PHE A 25 -0.68 -9.20 -11.44
N GLY A 26 -0.37 -9.43 -10.16
CA GLY A 26 -0.97 -10.48 -9.35
C GLY A 26 -2.49 -10.35 -9.22
N ILE A 27 -3.00 -9.13 -9.06
CA ILE A 27 -4.44 -8.85 -9.02
C ILE A 27 -5.08 -9.12 -10.40
N LEU A 28 -4.48 -8.60 -11.49
CA LEU A 28 -5.02 -8.79 -12.84
C LEU A 28 -5.05 -10.28 -13.24
N SER A 29 -3.96 -11.00 -12.99
CA SER A 29 -3.90 -12.44 -13.22
C SER A 29 -4.84 -13.21 -12.28
N GLY A 30 -5.02 -12.76 -11.04
CA GLY A 30 -5.98 -13.34 -10.12
C GLY A 30 -7.44 -13.21 -10.58
N ILE A 31 -7.82 -12.09 -11.20
CA ILE A 31 -9.17 -11.92 -11.75
C ILE A 31 -9.41 -12.91 -12.91
N ILE A 32 -8.41 -13.14 -13.77
CA ILE A 32 -8.56 -14.00 -14.95
C ILE A 32 -8.48 -15.51 -14.58
N TRP A 33 -7.61 -15.87 -13.64
CA TRP A 33 -7.29 -17.26 -13.29
C TRP A 33 -7.66 -17.65 -11.85
N ASN A 34 -8.69 -17.02 -11.27
CA ASN A 34 -9.20 -17.37 -9.94
C ASN A 34 -8.14 -17.33 -8.82
N ASP A 35 -7.47 -16.18 -8.70
CA ASP A 35 -6.45 -15.84 -7.69
C ASP A 35 -5.25 -16.81 -7.63
N VAL A 36 -4.69 -17.17 -8.79
CA VAL A 36 -3.55 -18.11 -8.93
C VAL A 36 -2.35 -17.81 -8.01
N PHE A 37 -2.03 -16.53 -7.78
CA PHE A 37 -0.91 -16.13 -6.93
C PHE A 37 -1.33 -15.81 -5.49
N GLY A 38 -2.63 -15.95 -5.16
CA GLY A 38 -3.18 -15.67 -3.83
C GLY A 38 -3.08 -14.21 -3.39
N VAL A 39 -2.87 -13.28 -4.33
CA VAL A 39 -2.63 -11.86 -4.02
C VAL A 39 -3.91 -11.19 -3.53
N ILE A 40 -5.07 -11.55 -4.10
CA ILE A 40 -6.35 -10.99 -3.68
C ILE A 40 -6.72 -11.48 -2.28
N ALA A 41 -6.58 -12.80 -2.02
CA ALA A 41 -6.76 -13.36 -0.68
C ALA A 41 -5.78 -12.77 0.34
N GLY A 42 -4.51 -12.59 -0.03
CA GLY A 42 -3.49 -11.97 0.82
C GLY A 42 -3.84 -10.54 1.21
N ILE A 43 -4.34 -9.73 0.27
CA ILE A 43 -4.86 -8.39 0.56
C ILE A 43 -6.05 -8.47 1.52
N GLY A 44 -6.96 -9.43 1.33
CA GLY A 44 -8.09 -9.66 2.24
C GLY A 44 -7.65 -9.94 3.68
N VAL A 45 -6.61 -10.75 3.88
CA VAL A 45 -6.03 -11.01 5.21
C VAL A 45 -5.39 -9.75 5.79
N LEU A 46 -4.66 -8.97 4.99
CA LEU A 46 -4.08 -7.70 5.44
C LEU A 46 -5.16 -6.71 5.86
N MET A 47 -6.26 -6.60 5.11
CA MET A 47 -7.40 -5.74 5.46
C MET A 47 -8.08 -6.20 6.74
N ASN A 48 -8.27 -7.51 6.92
CA ASN A 48 -8.82 -8.05 8.17
C ASN A 48 -7.93 -7.78 9.37
N ASN A 49 -6.61 -7.78 9.20
CA ASN A 49 -5.66 -7.43 10.27
C ASN A 49 -5.67 -5.94 10.64
N ILE A 50 -6.03 -5.06 9.70
CA ILE A 50 -6.23 -3.62 9.98
C ILE A 50 -7.50 -3.41 10.83
N GLY A 51 -8.51 -4.26 10.65
CA GLY A 51 -9.74 -4.29 11.43
C GLY A 51 -10.53 -2.97 11.43
N ASP A 52 -11.64 -2.93 12.18
CA ASP A 52 -12.48 -1.73 12.31
C ASP A 52 -11.72 -0.56 12.98
N GLY A 53 -10.81 -0.87 13.91
CA GLY A 53 -10.01 0.12 14.62
C GLY A 53 -9.00 0.86 13.73
N GLY A 54 -8.39 0.18 12.75
CA GLY A 54 -7.44 0.79 11.82
C GLY A 54 -8.12 1.69 10.80
N LEU A 55 -9.28 1.27 10.28
CA LEU A 55 -10.11 2.11 9.39
C LEU A 55 -10.65 3.34 10.15
N ALA A 56 -11.13 3.16 11.38
CA ALA A 56 -11.57 4.26 12.23
C ALA A 56 -10.43 5.26 12.53
N GLY A 57 -9.20 4.77 12.73
CA GLY A 57 -8.01 5.60 12.91
C GLY A 57 -7.66 6.43 11.67
N LEU A 58 -7.74 5.84 10.47
CA LEU A 58 -7.54 6.56 9.20
C LEU A 58 -8.62 7.63 8.98
N VAL A 59 -9.89 7.30 9.26
CA VAL A 59 -11.00 8.26 9.19
C VAL A 59 -10.79 9.42 10.17
N ALA A 60 -10.41 9.13 11.41
CA ALA A 60 -10.11 10.17 12.41
C ALA A 60 -8.99 11.11 11.95
N LEU A 61 -7.91 10.58 11.38
CA LEU A 61 -6.81 11.37 10.82
C LEU A 61 -7.25 12.28 9.68
N VAL A 62 -8.06 11.77 8.74
CA VAL A 62 -8.59 12.57 7.63
C VAL A 62 -9.48 13.70 8.14
N LEU A 63 -10.31 13.45 9.16
CA LEU A 63 -11.15 14.49 9.79
C LEU A 63 -10.31 15.58 10.46
N VAL A 64 -9.27 15.20 11.20
CA VAL A 64 -8.35 16.16 11.84
C VAL A 64 -7.65 17.03 10.79
N VAL A 65 -7.10 16.42 9.73
CA VAL A 65 -6.38 17.16 8.67
C VAL A 65 -7.32 18.08 7.90
N THR A 66 -8.54 17.63 7.57
CA THR A 66 -9.53 18.46 6.85
C THR A 66 -10.05 19.62 7.69
N TRP A 67 -10.21 19.45 9.01
CA TRP A 67 -10.51 20.56 9.92
C TRP A 67 -9.37 21.57 10.04
N TRP A 68 -8.12 21.09 10.04
CA TRP A 68 -6.96 21.96 10.14
C TRP A 68 -6.76 22.84 8.91
N LYS A 69 -7.13 22.35 7.71
CA LYS A 69 -7.11 23.11 6.45
C LYS A 69 -8.25 24.14 6.29
N LYS A 70 -9.22 24.19 7.20
CA LYS A 70 -10.29 25.20 7.19
C LYS A 70 -9.92 26.53 7.88
N LYS A 71 -8.69 26.65 8.41
CA LYS A 71 -8.06 27.93 8.78
C LYS A 71 -7.08 28.35 7.69
#